data_AF-A0A8T4LHL8-F1
#
_entry.id   AF-A0A8T4LHL8-F1
#
_cell.length_a   1.000
_cell.length_b   1.000
_cell.length_c   1.000
_cell.angle_alpha   90.00
_cell.angle_beta   90.00
_cell.angle_gamma   90.00
#
_symmetry.space_group_name_H-M   'P 1'
#
loop_
_entity.id
_entity.type
_entity.pdbx_description
1 polymer ?
#
loop_
_entity_poly.entity_id
_entity_poly.type
_entity_poly.pdbx_seq_one_letter_code
_entity_poly.pdbx_strand_id
1 'polypeptide(L)' 'MGAVAKLEEKRERKSWGVEECPSCNSTEISTNYFSGEMFCRKCGLVLY' A
#
# COMPACT_ATOMS: atom_id res chain seq x y z
N MET A 1 36.18 -13.05 -14.45
CA MET A 1 35.50 -11.96 -13.72
C MET A 1 34.19 -11.67 -14.44
N GLY A 2 33.05 -11.67 -13.72
CA GLY A 2 31.77 -11.24 -14.28
C GLY A 2 30.57 -12.08 -13.81
N ALA A 3 30.29 -12.09 -12.50
CA ALA A 3 29.07 -12.67 -11.96
C ALA A 3 27.87 -11.75 -12.27
N VAL A 4 26.91 -12.27 -13.04
CA VAL A 4 25.67 -11.54 -13.39
C VAL A 4 24.74 -11.63 -12.18
N ALA A 5 24.86 -10.65 -11.30
CA ALA A 5 24.05 -10.56 -10.09
C ALA A 5 22.59 -10.26 -10.46
N LYS A 6 21.78 -11.33 -10.41
CA LYS A 6 20.47 -11.38 -9.77
C LYS A 6 19.71 -10.03 -9.78
N LEU A 7 18.99 -9.80 -10.88
CA LEU A 7 17.90 -8.81 -10.97
C LEU A 7 16.79 -9.24 -9.98
N GLU A 8 17.00 -8.98 -8.69
CA GLU A 8 15.92 -8.92 -7.72
C GLU A 8 15.16 -7.63 -8.02
N GLU A 9 14.24 -7.75 -8.97
CA GLU A 9 13.19 -6.78 -9.27
C GLU A 9 12.32 -6.68 -8.01
N LYS A 10 12.80 -5.92 -7.03
CA LYS A 10 12.00 -5.37 -5.94
C LYS A 10 10.91 -4.57 -6.64
N ARG A 11 9.78 -5.24 -6.81
CA ARG A 11 8.48 -4.67 -7.15
C ARG A 11 8.18 -3.62 -6.09
N GLU A 12 8.70 -2.41 -6.31
CA GLU A 12 8.37 -1.21 -5.57
C GLU A 12 6.88 -0.97 -5.83
N ARG A 13 6.06 -1.60 -4.98
CA ARG A 13 4.65 -1.27 -4.83
C ARG A 13 4.65 0.22 -4.56
N LYS A 14 4.21 1.00 -5.56
CA LYS A 14 3.79 2.38 -5.39
C LYS A 14 2.71 2.38 -4.31
N SER A 15 3.16 2.46 -3.06
CA SER A 15 2.30 2.61 -1.89
C SER A 15 1.87 4.06 -1.93
N TRP A 16 0.65 4.29 -2.39
CA TRP A 16 0.06 5.61 -2.41
C TRP A 16 -0.16 6.06 -0.96
N GLY A 17 0.86 6.70 -0.38
CA GLY A 17 0.82 7.80 0.59
C GLY A 17 0.17 7.62 1.96
N VAL A 18 -0.70 6.64 2.20
CA VAL A 18 -1.32 6.43 3.51
C VAL A 18 -0.80 5.13 4.10
N GLU A 19 0.33 5.26 4.82
CA GLU A 19 0.92 4.14 5.56
C GLU A 19 0.08 3.77 6.79
N GLU A 20 -0.70 4.71 7.33
CA GLU A 20 -1.47 4.51 8.55
C GLU A 20 -2.80 5.29 8.56
N CYS A 21 -3.87 4.63 9.05
CA CYS A 21 -5.18 5.24 9.25
C CYS A 21 -5.16 6.20 10.46
N PRO A 22 -5.52 7.48 10.31
CA PRO A 22 -5.49 8.45 11.40
C PRO A 22 -6.58 8.23 12.46
N SER A 23 -7.62 7.45 12.17
CA SER A 23 -8.69 7.19 13.14
C SER A 23 -8.36 6.06 14.12
N CYS A 24 -7.54 5.09 13.73
CA CYS A 24 -7.30 3.88 14.54
C CYS A 24 -5.84 3.41 14.53
N ASN A 25 -4.95 4.22 13.96
CA ASN A 25 -3.51 3.96 13.78
C ASN A 25 -3.24 2.57 13.18
N SER A 26 -4.05 2.18 12.20
CA SER A 26 -3.91 0.88 11.52
C SER A 26 -3.28 1.06 10.17
N THR A 27 -2.28 0.23 9.88
CA THR A 27 -1.61 0.16 8.58
C THR A 27 -2.35 -0.72 7.57
N GLU A 28 -3.51 -1.29 7.96
CA GLU A 28 -4.35 -2.10 7.08
C GLU A 28 -5.23 -1.22 6.19
N ILE A 29 -4.60 -0.56 5.22
CA ILE A 29 -5.28 0.24 4.20
C ILE A 29 -5.52 -0.60 2.95
N SER A 30 -6.71 -0.49 2.36
CA SER A 30 -7.10 -1.18 1.14
C SER A 30 -7.73 -0.21 0.16
N THR A 31 -7.54 -0.48 -1.13
CA THR A 31 -8.15 0.31 -2.20
C THR A 31 -9.35 -0.44 -2.75
N ASN A 32 -10.51 0.20 -2.77
CA ASN A 32 -11.65 -0.24 -3.54
C ASN A 32 -11.38 0.07 -5.01
N TYR A 33 -10.93 -0.94 -5.77
CA TYR A 33 -10.65 -0.79 -7.21
C TYR A 33 -11.89 -0.50 -8.06
N PHE A 34 -13.10 -0.69 -7.54
CA PHE A 34 -14.33 -0.37 -8.25
C PHE A 34 -14.62 1.14 -8.23
N SER A 35 -14.48 1.77 -7.06
CA SER A 35 -14.71 3.22 -6.89
C SER A 35 -13.43 4.06 -7.04
N GLY A 36 -12.26 3.44 -6.89
CA GLY A 36 -10.96 4.13 -6.75
C GLY A 36 -10.66 4.63 -5.33
N GLU A 37 -11.56 4.39 -4.37
CA GLU A 37 -11.46 4.88 -3.00
C GLU A 37 -10.43 4.10 -2.18
N MET A 38 -9.73 4.76 -1.27
CA MET A 38 -8.88 4.11 -0.27
C MET A 38 -9.58 4.12 1.09
N PHE A 39 -9.60 2.98 1.78
CA PHE A 39 -10.24 2.86 3.09
C PHE A 39 -9.43 1.98 4.04
N CYS A 40 -9.56 2.24 5.33
CA CYS A 40 -8.98 1.40 6.37
C CYS A 40 -9.85 0.16 6.58
N ARG A 41 -9.26 -1.04 6.51
CA ARG A 41 -10.00 -2.30 6.77
C ARG A 41 -10.41 -2.47 8.22
N LYS A 42 -9.69 -1.85 9.16
CA LYS A 42 -9.93 -2.02 10.59
C LYS A 42 -11.12 -1.21 11.09
N CYS A 43 -11.25 0.04 10.67
CA CYS A 43 -12.30 0.95 11.13
C CYS A 43 -13.31 1.36 10.04
N GLY A 44 -13.03 1.03 8.76
CA GLY A 44 -13.88 1.40 7.63
C GLY A 44 -13.76 2.86 7.18
N LEU A 45 -12.84 3.63 7.77
CA LEU A 45 -12.64 5.04 7.40
C LEU A 45 -12.16 5.16 5.94
N VAL A 46 -12.87 5.94 5.13
CA VAL A 46 -12.45 6.33 3.79
C VAL A 46 -11.41 7.46 3.90
N LEU A 47 -10.28 7.29 3.25
CA LEU A 47 -9.10 8.16 3.28
C LEU A 47 -8.98 9.01 2.02
N TYR A 48 -9.46 8.48 0.88
CA TYR A 48 -9.43 9.11 -0.43
C TYR A 48 -10.58 8.59 -1.29
#